data_AF-A0A965ALK4-F1
#
_entry.id   AF-A0A965ALK4-F1
#
_cell.length_a   1.000
_cell.length_b   1.000
_cell.length_c   1.000
_cell.angle_alpha   90.00
_cell.angle_beta   90.00
_cell.angle_gamma   90.00
#
_symmetry.space_group_name_H-M   'P 1'
#
loop_
_entity.id
_entity.type
_entity.pdbx_description
1 polymer ?
#
loop_
_entity_poly.entity_id
_entity_poly.type
_entity_poly.pdbx_seq_one_letter_code
_entity_poly.pdbx_strand_id
1 'polypeptide(L)'
;MGKYAGLNAVRDLAGEAPRPYRQPDYTTCLDLGNFGAVFTMGWDREVQATGAEAKKRKQMINTQWIYPPSGDAEEVFAAMRIDERGR
;
A
#
# COMPACT_ATOMS: atom_id res chain seq x y z
N MET A 1 -1.25 -7.36 -1.66
CA MET A 1 -0.80 -8.77 -1.66
C MET A 1 -0.42 -9.30 -0.27
N GLY A 2 0.67 -8.81 0.35
CA GLY A 2 1.21 -9.41 1.59
C GLY A 2 0.19 -9.59 2.73
N LYS A 3 -0.61 -8.56 3.03
CA LYS A 3 -1.65 -8.63 4.09
C LYS A 3 -2.67 -9.76 3.86
N TYR A 4 -3.09 -9.99 2.61
CA TYR A 4 -4.02 -11.09 2.26
C TYR A 4 -3.36 -12.46 2.42
N ALA A 5 -2.10 -12.59 2.01
CA ALA A 5 -1.35 -13.85 2.15
C ALA A 5 -1.20 -14.23 3.63
N GLY A 6 -0.78 -13.29 4.48
CA GLY A 6 -0.65 -13.52 5.93
C GLY A 6 -1.99 -13.89 6.59
N LEU A 7 -3.07 -13.15 6.27
CA LEU A 7 -4.41 -13.46 6.77
C LEU A 7 -4.87 -14.87 6.36
N ASN A 8 -4.69 -15.22 5.08
CA ASN A 8 -5.15 -16.51 4.56
C ASN A 8 -4.34 -17.68 5.11
N ALA A 9 -3.04 -17.50 5.39
CA ALA A 9 -2.24 -18.51 6.06
C ALA A 9 -2.79 -18.83 7.47
N VAL A 10 -3.19 -17.82 8.24
CA VAL A 10 -3.80 -18.01 9.56
C VAL A 10 -5.19 -18.66 9.44
N ARG A 11 -6.01 -18.26 8.46
CA ARG A 11 -7.33 -18.86 8.20
C ARG A 11 -7.23 -20.33 7.86
N ASP A 12 -6.27 -20.71 7.02
CA ASP A 12 -6.02 -22.10 6.64
C ASP A 12 -5.66 -22.95 7.87
N LEU A 13 -4.76 -22.45 8.72
CA LEU A 13 -4.41 -23.11 10.00
C LEU A 13 -5.62 -23.25 10.94
N ALA A 14 -6.58 -22.34 10.88
CA ALA A 14 -7.80 -22.36 11.67
C ALA A 14 -8.95 -23.18 11.02
N GLY A 15 -8.76 -23.74 9.83
CA GLY A 15 -9.81 -24.43 9.07
C GLY A 15 -10.90 -23.50 8.50
N GLU A 16 -10.62 -22.20 8.41
CA GLU A 16 -11.51 -21.20 7.83
C GLU A 16 -11.28 -21.04 6.32
N ALA A 17 -12.33 -20.65 5.59
CA ALA A 17 -12.21 -20.33 4.17
C ALA A 17 -11.26 -19.14 3.94
N PRO A 18 -10.38 -19.19 2.91
CA PRO A 18 -9.50 -18.10 2.57
C PRO A 18 -10.30 -16.93 2.02
N ARG A 19 -9.76 -15.74 2.21
CA ARG A 19 -10.34 -14.51 1.70
C ARG A 19 -9.87 -14.23 0.26
N PRO A 20 -10.78 -13.94 -0.69
CA PRO A 20 -10.39 -13.59 -2.05
C PRO A 20 -9.53 -12.32 -2.08
N TYR A 21 -8.45 -12.35 -2.84
CA TYR A 21 -7.60 -11.18 -3.03
C TYR A 21 -8.33 -10.08 -3.80
N ARG A 22 -8.15 -8.83 -3.35
CA ARG A 22 -8.58 -7.62 -4.06
C ARG A 22 -7.50 -6.54 -3.98
N GLN A 23 -7.39 -5.76 -5.05
CA GLN A 23 -6.50 -4.60 -5.14
C GLN A 23 -7.29 -3.40 -5.70
N PRO A 24 -8.18 -2.80 -4.90
CA PRO A 24 -8.96 -1.64 -5.34
C PRO A 24 -8.06 -0.43 -5.62
N ASP A 25 -7.03 -0.22 -4.78
CA ASP A 25 -6.08 0.87 -4.94
C ASP A 25 -4.81 0.36 -5.62
N TYR A 26 -4.80 0.41 -6.96
CA TYR A 26 -3.60 0.18 -7.76
C TYR A 26 -2.91 1.51 -8.03
N THR A 27 -1.66 1.67 -7.59
CA THR A 27 -0.91 2.92 -7.75
C THR A 27 0.45 2.64 -8.36
N THR A 28 0.97 3.58 -9.13
CA THR A 28 2.35 3.53 -9.64
C THR A 28 2.98 4.90 -9.45
N CYS A 29 4.21 4.91 -8.92
CA CYS A 29 4.99 6.13 -8.77
C CYS A 29 6.37 5.93 -9.40
N LEU A 30 6.58 6.55 -10.57
CA LEU A 30 7.81 6.49 -11.33
C LEU A 30 8.68 7.71 -11.01
N ASP A 31 9.82 7.47 -10.39
CA ASP A 31 10.83 8.51 -10.12
C ASP A 31 11.69 8.77 -11.36
N LEU A 32 11.86 10.03 -11.74
CA LEU A 32 12.62 10.49 -12.91
C LEU A 32 13.92 11.22 -12.52
N GLY A 33 14.44 10.98 -11.31
CA GLY A 33 15.63 11.63 -10.80
C GLY A 33 15.41 13.11 -10.54
N ASN A 34 16.25 13.96 -11.13
CA ASN A 34 16.16 15.42 -11.00
C ASN A 34 14.97 16.02 -11.76
N PHE A 35 14.33 15.27 -12.66
CA PHE A 35 13.15 15.70 -13.41
C PHE A 35 11.82 15.49 -12.64
N GLY A 36 11.89 15.10 -11.36
CA GLY A 36 10.72 14.86 -10.52
C GLY A 36 10.21 13.42 -10.62
N ALA A 37 8.90 13.22 -10.63
CA ALA A 37 8.28 11.91 -10.75
C ALA A 37 6.90 11.99 -11.43
N VAL A 38 6.29 10.84 -11.71
CA VAL A 38 4.89 10.72 -12.14
C VAL A 38 4.18 9.76 -11.20
N PHE A 39 3.07 10.20 -10.62
CA PHE A 39 2.20 9.40 -9.76
C PHE A 39 0.86 9.14 -10.45
N THR A 40 0.46 7.87 -10.48
CA THR A 40 -0.76 7.40 -11.14
C THR A 40 -1.59 6.51 -10.22
N MET A 41 -2.89 6.50 -10.44
CA MET A 41 -3.84 5.62 -9.73
C MET A 41 -4.77 4.91 -10.72
N GLY A 42 -5.34 3.81 -10.26
CA GLY A 42 -6.24 2.97 -11.04
C GLY A 42 -5.49 2.07 -12.02
N TRP A 43 -6.20 1.06 -12.51
CA TRP A 43 -5.66 0.10 -13.48
C TRP A 43 -5.33 0.76 -14.82
N ASP A 44 -6.06 1.82 -15.18
CA ASP A 44 -5.83 2.65 -16.36
C ASP A 44 -4.72 3.70 -16.18
N ARG A 45 -4.12 3.78 -14.98
CA ARG A 45 -2.99 4.67 -14.65
C ARG A 45 -3.27 6.15 -14.93
N GLU A 46 -4.39 6.63 -14.44
CA GLU A 46 -4.71 8.05 -14.49
C GLU A 46 -3.64 8.87 -13.76
N VAL A 47 -3.12 9.92 -14.39
CA VAL A 47 -2.09 10.80 -13.80
C VAL A 47 -2.73 11.66 -12.72
N GLN A 48 -2.25 11.51 -11.50
CA GLN A 48 -2.75 12.23 -10.33
C GLN A 48 -1.79 13.35 -9.89
N ALA A 49 -0.50 13.19 -10.14
CA ALA A 49 0.51 14.22 -9.87
C ALA A 49 1.77 14.02 -10.73
N THR A 50 2.50 15.10 -11.00
CA THR A 50 3.78 15.08 -11.74
C THR A 50 4.83 15.99 -11.09
N GLY A 51 6.07 15.93 -11.58
CA GLY A 51 7.15 16.83 -11.17
C GLY A 51 7.53 16.70 -9.70
N ALA A 52 7.74 17.83 -9.03
CA ALA A 52 8.20 17.88 -7.65
C ALA A 52 7.18 17.33 -6.63
N GLU A 53 5.88 17.48 -6.90
CA GLU A 53 4.83 16.97 -6.01
C GLU A 53 4.82 15.45 -5.97
N ALA A 54 4.85 14.81 -7.15
CA ALA A 54 4.97 13.36 -7.26
C ALA A 54 6.30 12.87 -6.66
N LYS A 55 7.40 13.63 -6.80
CA LYS A 55 8.70 13.29 -6.22
C LYS A 55 8.65 13.27 -4.69
N LYS A 56 8.03 14.28 -4.08
CA LYS A 56 7.82 14.34 -2.62
C LYS A 56 6.99 13.15 -2.15
N ARG A 57 5.94 12.79 -2.89
CA ARG A 57 5.13 11.60 -2.61
C ARG A 57 5.96 10.32 -2.68
N LYS A 58 6.83 10.17 -3.69
CA LYS A 58 7.72 9.02 -3.81
C LYS A 58 8.70 8.90 -2.63
N GLN A 59 9.26 10.03 -2.18
CA GLN A 59 10.13 10.07 -1.01
C GLN A 59 9.39 9.60 0.25
N MET A 60 8.14 10.03 0.45
CA MET A 60 7.31 9.56 1.57
C MET A 60 7.02 8.06 1.48
N ILE A 61 6.66 7.56 0.29
CA ILE A 61 6.46 6.12 0.05
C ILE A 61 7.70 5.34 0.50
N ASN A 62 8.88 5.73 0.01
CA ASN A 62 10.12 4.99 0.21
C ASN A 62 10.72 5.11 1.62
N THR A 63 10.39 6.17 2.36
CA THR A 63 11.01 6.44 3.67
C THR A 63 10.06 6.22 4.85
N GLN A 64 8.75 6.19 4.61
CA GLN A 64 7.74 6.12 5.68
C GLN A 64 6.70 5.03 5.43
N TRP A 65 6.04 5.03 4.27
CA TRP A 65 4.81 4.23 4.10
C TRP A 65 5.01 2.75 3.83
N ILE A 66 6.13 2.36 3.21
CA ILE A 66 6.41 0.93 2.96
C ILE A 66 6.91 0.18 4.19
N TYR A 67 7.27 0.91 5.25
CA TYR A 67 7.71 0.30 6.49
C TYR A 67 6.51 -0.12 7.34
N PRO A 68 6.60 -1.23 8.09
CA PRO A 68 5.57 -1.61 9.02
C PRO A 68 5.29 -0.49 10.03
N PRO A 69 4.03 -0.34 10.51
CA PRO A 69 3.74 0.57 11.61
C PRO A 69 4.60 0.19 12.83
N SER A 70 5.25 1.19 13.42
CA SER A 70 5.92 1.08 14.72
C SER A 70 4.95 1.49 15.83
N GLY A 71 5.01 0.85 16.99
CA GLY A 71 4.13 1.18 18.10
C GLY A 71 3.94 0.03 19.06
N ASP A 72 3.03 0.21 20.01
CA ASP A 72 2.55 -0.90 20.83
C ASP A 72 1.65 -1.87 20.01
N ALA A 73 1.23 -2.96 20.65
CA ALA A 73 0.42 -3.97 19.97
C ALA A 73 -0.91 -3.40 19.44
N GLU A 74 -1.58 -2.53 20.20
CA GLU A 74 -2.88 -1.96 19.80
C GLU A 74 -2.72 -1.07 18.56
N GLU A 75 -1.68 -0.23 18.54
CA GLU A 75 -1.37 0.65 17.40
C GLU A 75 -1.09 -0.16 16.12
N VAL A 76 -0.32 -1.25 16.25
CA VAL A 76 -0.01 -2.14 15.12
C VAL A 76 -1.27 -2.86 14.62
N PHE A 77 -2.11 -3.37 15.52
CA PHE A 77 -3.37 -4.02 15.14
C PHE A 77 -4.34 -3.06 14.46
N ALA A 78 -4.45 -1.82 14.94
CA ALA A 78 -5.31 -0.80 14.35
C ALA A 78 -4.88 -0.45 12.91
N ALA A 79 -3.59 -0.49 12.59
CA ALA A 79 -3.05 -0.20 11.27
C ALA A 79 -3.14 -1.39 10.26
N MET A 80 -3.44 -2.60 10.73
CA MET A 80 -3.43 -3.84 9.94
C MET A 80 -4.73 -4.15 9.18
N ARG A 81 -5.55 -3.13 8.85
CA ARG A 81 -6.84 -3.32 8.16
C ARG A 81 -6.66 -3.72 6.69
N ILE A 82 -7.48 -4.66 6.22
CA ILE A 82 -7.43 -5.28 4.88
C ILE A 82 -8.52 -4.78 3.92
N ASP A 83 -9.68 -4.33 4.44
CA ASP A 83 -10.83 -3.89 3.63
C ASP A 83 -11.12 -2.40 3.67
N GLU A 84 -10.54 -1.71 4.64
CA GLU A 84 -10.59 -0.27 4.64
C GLU A 84 -9.53 0.24 3.68
N ARG A 85 -9.84 1.33 2.98
CA ARG A 85 -8.86 2.07 2.19
C ARG A 85 -7.72 2.45 3.12
N GLY A 86 -6.64 1.68 3.06
CA GLY A 86 -5.41 1.98 3.78
C GLY A 86 -4.85 3.27 3.23
N ARG A 87 -4.52 4.21 4.12
CA ARG A 87 -3.82 5.45 3.76
C ARG A 87 -2.46 5.14 3.14
#